data_AF-A0A6A6YWZ1-F1
#
_entry.id   AF-A0A6A6YWZ1-F1
#
_cell.length_a   1.000
_cell.length_b   1.000
_cell.length_c   1.000
_cell.angle_alpha   90.00
_cell.angle_beta   90.00
_cell.angle_gamma   90.00
#
_symmetry.space_group_name_H-M   'P 1'
#
loop_
_entity.id
_entity.type
_entity.pdbx_description
1 polymer ?
#
loop_
_entity_poly.entity_id
_entity_poly.type
_entity_poly.pdbx_seq_one_letter_code
_entity_poly.pdbx_strand_id
1 'polypeptide(L)'
;MKRIPGVPHAVTATQLASGALGAVGFYAPAILFATTAYRPERPPEITMALNDLSWIFTVFGFTPVVTQNVAFGWAILADLRPKPLFPRWLGWMNVILPFGLSPGMGLHFVHHGPIAWNGWVTFWLGFVWFGGLTGANIMYLFLAVGNDMERDAVEEVAVEEPTKRNC
;
A
#
# COMPACT_ATOMS: atom_id res chain seq x y z
N MET A 1 -4.11 -3.95 12.33
CA MET A 1 -5.58 -3.87 12.50
C MET A 1 -6.10 -4.57 13.76
N LYS A 2 -5.41 -5.57 14.33
CA LYS A 2 -5.88 -6.24 15.57
C LYS A 2 -6.16 -5.29 16.75
N ARG A 3 -5.51 -4.12 16.78
CA ARG A 3 -5.70 -3.05 17.78
C ARG A 3 -6.90 -2.12 17.51
N ILE A 4 -7.60 -2.26 16.37
CA ILE A 4 -8.81 -1.49 16.06
C ILE A 4 -10.03 -2.34 16.41
N PRO A 5 -10.86 -1.94 17.38
CA PRO A 5 -12.07 -2.69 17.74
C PRO A 5 -13.11 -2.62 16.64
N GLY A 6 -13.88 -3.70 16.47
CA GLY A 6 -15.03 -3.74 15.54
C GLY A 6 -14.69 -4.00 14.06
N VAL A 7 -13.43 -4.27 13.72
CA VAL A 7 -13.04 -4.63 12.34
C VAL A 7 -13.35 -6.11 12.09
N PRO A 8 -14.17 -6.46 11.07
CA PRO A 8 -14.44 -7.86 10.73
C PRO A 8 -13.16 -8.62 10.35
N HIS A 9 -13.10 -9.92 10.69
CA HIS A 9 -11.96 -10.78 10.32
C HIS A 9 -11.69 -10.81 8.81
N ALA A 10 -12.75 -10.75 8.00
CA ALA A 10 -12.64 -10.67 6.55
C ALA A 10 -11.79 -9.49 6.09
N VAL A 11 -11.98 -8.29 6.66
CA VAL A 11 -11.21 -7.08 6.30
C VAL A 11 -9.74 -7.24 6.67
N THR A 12 -9.46 -7.81 7.84
CA THR A 12 -8.09 -8.06 8.30
C THR A 12 -7.40 -9.11 7.44
N ALA A 13 -8.09 -10.18 7.06
CA ALA A 13 -7.59 -11.23 6.19
C ALA A 13 -7.33 -10.71 4.77
N THR A 14 -8.27 -9.93 4.21
CA THR A 14 -8.12 -9.28 2.90
C THR A 14 -6.90 -8.38 2.86
N GLN A 15 -6.73 -7.50 3.86
CA GLN A 15 -5.56 -6.62 3.94
C GLN A 15 -4.24 -7.40 3.96
N LEU A 16 -4.18 -8.51 4.70
CA LEU A 16 -2.99 -9.35 4.79
C LEU A 16 -2.73 -10.10 3.47
N ALA A 17 -3.76 -10.75 2.92
CA ALA A 17 -3.67 -11.51 1.68
C ALA A 17 -3.31 -10.61 0.49
N SER A 18 -3.96 -9.46 0.36
CA SER A 18 -3.66 -8.46 -0.67
C SER A 18 -2.27 -7.87 -0.50
N GLY A 19 -1.80 -7.69 0.74
CA GLY A 19 -0.42 -7.25 1.01
C GLY A 19 0.63 -8.28 0.61
N ALA A 20 0.41 -9.55 0.96
CA ALA A 20 1.30 -10.64 0.57
C ALA A 20 1.33 -10.78 -0.96
N LEU A 21 0.16 -10.72 -1.61
CA LEU A 21 0.07 -10.77 -3.08
C LEU A 21 0.72 -9.55 -3.73
N GLY A 22 0.57 -8.36 -3.14
CA GLY A 22 1.23 -7.14 -3.61
C GLY A 22 2.76 -7.26 -3.55
N ALA A 23 3.32 -7.84 -2.48
CA ALA A 23 4.75 -8.08 -2.37
C ALA A 23 5.26 -9.03 -3.46
N VAL A 24 4.52 -10.12 -3.75
CA VAL A 24 4.83 -11.03 -4.86
C VAL A 24 4.70 -10.31 -6.22
N GLY A 25 3.71 -9.42 -6.34
CA GLY A 25 3.47 -8.60 -7.53
C GLY A 25 4.65 -7.72 -7.92
N PHE A 26 5.47 -7.26 -6.96
CA PHE A 26 6.71 -6.53 -7.24
C PHE A 26 7.94 -7.45 -7.41
N TYR A 27 7.89 -8.68 -6.90
CA TYR A 27 9.00 -9.62 -7.04
C TYR A 27 9.14 -10.16 -8.48
N ALA A 28 8.02 -10.54 -9.11
CA ALA A 28 8.01 -11.03 -10.49
C ALA A 28 8.61 -10.03 -11.52
N PRO A 29 8.21 -8.74 -11.56
CA PRO A 29 8.80 -7.78 -12.49
C PRO A 29 10.28 -7.51 -12.21
N ALA A 30 10.73 -7.58 -10.95
CA ALA A 30 12.15 -7.44 -10.63
C ALA A 30 13.00 -8.52 -11.32
N ILE A 31 12.52 -9.76 -11.36
CA ILE A 31 13.19 -10.86 -12.08
C ILE A 31 13.18 -10.61 -13.60
N LEU A 32 12.07 -10.08 -14.14
CA LEU A 32 11.97 -9.75 -15.56
C LEU A 32 12.94 -8.62 -15.96
N PHE A 33 13.05 -7.57 -15.14
CA PHE A 33 14.03 -6.51 -15.35
C PHE A 33 15.47 -7.03 -15.26
N ALA A 34 15.77 -7.90 -14.28
CA ALA A 34 17.08 -8.53 -14.17
C ALA A 34 17.39 -9.39 -15.42
N THR A 35 16.41 -10.13 -15.93
CA THR A 35 16.55 -10.96 -17.14
C THR A 35 16.76 -10.12 -18.39
N THR A 36 16.12 -8.96 -18.47
CA THR A 36 16.29 -7.97 -19.54
C THR A 36 17.71 -7.42 -19.54
N ALA A 37 18.24 -7.09 -18.36
CA ALA A 37 19.59 -6.53 -18.20
C ALA A 37 20.74 -7.57 -18.33
N TYR A 38 20.45 -8.87 -18.14
CA TYR A 38 21.47 -9.92 -18.03
C TYR A 38 22.32 -10.13 -19.29
N ARG A 39 21.81 -9.83 -20.49
CA ARG A 39 22.58 -9.93 -21.76
C ARG A 39 22.30 -8.73 -22.67
N PRO A 40 23.10 -7.66 -22.55
CA PRO A 40 22.89 -6.45 -23.34
C PRO A 40 23.22 -6.61 -24.82
N GLU A 41 23.97 -7.65 -25.22
CA GLU A 41 24.38 -7.89 -26.62
C GLU A 41 23.28 -8.53 -27.49
N ARG A 42 22.09 -8.80 -26.92
CA ARG A 42 20.95 -9.36 -27.67
C ARG A 42 20.44 -8.40 -28.74
N PRO A 43 19.78 -8.92 -29.80
CA PRO A 43 19.04 -8.09 -30.74
C PRO A 43 18.12 -7.09 -30.01
N PRO A 44 18.11 -5.80 -30.40
CA PRO A 44 17.36 -4.75 -29.69
C PRO A 44 15.86 -5.04 -29.56
N GLU A 45 15.27 -5.72 -30.55
CA GLU A 45 13.87 -6.11 -30.58
C GLU A 45 13.47 -7.02 -29.40
N ILE A 46 14.36 -7.94 -29.01
CA ILE A 46 14.13 -8.85 -27.89
C ILE A 46 14.22 -8.08 -26.56
N THR A 47 15.20 -7.18 -26.44
CA THR A 47 15.36 -6.34 -25.25
C THR A 47 14.14 -5.42 -25.07
N MET A 48 13.62 -4.85 -26.16
CA MET A 48 12.40 -4.04 -26.14
C MET A 48 11.19 -4.86 -25.69
N ALA A 49 10.97 -6.04 -26.26
CA ALA A 49 9.85 -6.90 -25.88
C ALA A 49 9.92 -7.35 -24.39
N LEU A 50 11.11 -7.67 -23.88
CA LEU A 50 11.31 -8.01 -22.47
C LEU A 50 11.11 -6.80 -21.54
N ASN A 51 11.52 -5.61 -21.98
CA ASN A 51 11.30 -4.37 -21.23
C ASN A 51 9.81 -4.05 -21.12
N ASP A 52 9.08 -4.13 -22.25
CA ASP A 52 7.63 -3.93 -22.29
C ASP A 52 6.92 -4.93 -21.38
N LEU A 53 7.31 -6.21 -21.44
CA LEU A 53 6.77 -7.24 -20.55
C LEU A 53 7.00 -6.92 -19.07
N SER A 54 8.21 -6.47 -18.71
CA SER A 54 8.57 -6.11 -17.33
C SER A 54 7.70 -4.97 -16.80
N TRP A 55 7.51 -3.92 -17.62
CA TRP A 55 6.69 -2.77 -17.26
C TRP A 55 5.20 -3.11 -17.21
N ILE A 56 4.68 -3.85 -18.18
CA ILE A 56 3.28 -4.29 -18.20
C ILE A 56 2.96 -5.09 -16.93
N PHE A 57 3.84 -6.02 -16.55
CA PHE A 57 3.66 -6.82 -15.33
C PHE A 57 3.66 -5.95 -14.07
N THR A 58 4.54 -4.95 -14.02
CA THR A 58 4.62 -3.97 -12.92
C THR A 58 3.33 -3.17 -12.77
N VAL A 59 2.81 -2.65 -13.89
CA VAL A 59 1.63 -1.78 -13.88
C VAL A 59 0.35 -2.57 -13.62
N PHE A 60 0.21 -3.78 -14.16
CA PHE A 60 -0.98 -4.62 -13.94
C PHE A 60 -1.11 -5.13 -12.49
N GLY A 61 -0.01 -5.17 -11.75
CA GLY A 61 0.03 -5.58 -10.34
C GLY A 61 -0.68 -4.64 -9.35
N PHE A 62 -1.44 -3.65 -9.80
CA PHE A 62 -2.09 -2.67 -8.92
C PHE A 62 -3.37 -3.18 -8.23
N THR A 63 -4.04 -4.22 -8.74
CA THR A 63 -5.30 -4.70 -8.15
C THR A 63 -5.17 -5.10 -6.68
N PRO A 64 -4.16 -5.90 -6.26
CA PRO A 64 -3.93 -6.20 -4.84
C PRO A 64 -3.67 -4.94 -4.02
N VAL A 65 -2.97 -3.95 -4.57
CA VAL A 65 -2.69 -2.67 -3.89
C VAL A 65 -3.99 -1.91 -3.63
N VAL A 66 -4.90 -1.83 -4.59
CA VAL A 66 -6.21 -1.18 -4.40
C VAL A 66 -7.02 -1.89 -3.33
N THR A 67 -7.14 -3.21 -3.41
CA THR A 67 -7.89 -4.00 -2.43
C THR A 67 -7.32 -3.86 -1.03
N GLN A 68 -5.99 -3.85 -0.92
CA GLN A 68 -5.29 -3.60 0.34
C GLN A 68 -5.66 -2.21 0.88
N ASN A 69 -5.38 -1.13 0.15
CA ASN A 69 -5.64 0.22 0.65
C ASN A 69 -7.12 0.44 1.01
N VAL A 70 -8.07 -0.09 0.24
CA VAL A 70 -9.50 -0.03 0.57
C VAL A 70 -9.82 -0.77 1.89
N ALA A 71 -9.28 -1.96 2.09
CA ALA A 71 -9.47 -2.71 3.34
C ALA A 71 -8.88 -1.95 4.55
N PHE A 72 -7.70 -1.34 4.38
CA PHE A 72 -7.07 -0.52 5.41
C PHE A 72 -7.89 0.75 5.71
N GLY A 73 -8.32 1.47 4.67
CA GLY A 73 -9.14 2.68 4.80
C GLY A 73 -10.48 2.40 5.49
N TRP A 74 -11.13 1.28 5.13
CA TRP A 74 -12.32 0.81 5.82
C TRP A 74 -12.07 0.57 7.32
N ALA A 75 -10.98 -0.12 7.67
CA ALA A 75 -10.62 -0.37 9.06
C ALA A 75 -10.40 0.93 9.85
N ILE A 76 -9.80 1.96 9.24
CA ILE A 76 -9.65 3.28 9.87
C ILE A 76 -11.00 3.96 10.09
N LEU A 77 -11.88 3.93 9.09
CA LEU A 77 -13.19 4.60 9.16
C LEU A 77 -14.15 3.91 10.14
N ALA A 78 -13.99 2.59 10.32
CA ALA A 78 -14.71 1.78 11.29
C ALA A 78 -14.26 2.02 12.74
N ASP A 79 -13.13 2.70 12.97
CA ASP A 79 -12.70 3.08 14.31
C ASP A 79 -13.60 4.20 14.85
N LEU A 80 -14.47 3.83 15.80
CA LEU A 80 -15.42 4.75 16.47
C LEU A 80 -14.90 5.25 17.84
N ARG A 81 -13.64 4.98 18.19
CA ARG A 81 -13.06 5.45 19.46
C ARG A 81 -12.99 6.98 19.49
N PRO A 82 -13.11 7.62 20.68
CA PRO A 82 -12.94 9.07 20.84
C PRO A 82 -11.55 9.58 20.40
N LYS A 83 -10.52 8.75 20.55
CA LYS A 83 -9.17 8.97 20.03
C LYS A 83 -8.81 7.80 19.10
N PRO A 84 -9.07 7.91 17.79
CA PRO A 84 -8.76 6.84 16.84
C PRO A 84 -7.24 6.69 16.65
N LEU A 85 -6.79 5.49 16.28
CA LEU A 85 -5.36 5.22 16.06
C LEU A 85 -4.79 5.95 14.84
N PHE A 86 -5.62 6.11 13.82
CA PHE A 86 -5.28 6.78 12.58
C PHE A 86 -6.24 7.95 12.37
N PRO A 87 -5.78 9.05 11.75
CA PRO A 87 -6.66 10.16 11.44
C PRO A 87 -7.67 9.73 10.36
N ARG A 88 -8.94 10.14 10.50
CA ARG A 88 -10.03 9.72 9.60
C ARG A 88 -9.81 10.12 8.13
N TRP A 89 -9.12 11.24 7.89
CA TRP A 89 -8.78 11.68 6.53
C TRP A 89 -7.88 10.67 5.81
N LEU A 90 -6.98 10.00 6.54
CA LEU A 90 -6.10 8.96 5.98
C LEU A 90 -6.94 7.76 5.54
N GLY A 91 -8.01 7.45 6.26
CA GLY A 91 -8.98 6.43 5.87
C GLY A 91 -9.64 6.74 4.53
N TRP A 92 -10.14 7.97 4.35
CA TRP A 92 -10.73 8.40 3.08
C TRP A 92 -9.72 8.41 1.93
N MET A 93 -8.49 8.86 2.19
CA MET A 93 -7.44 8.81 1.18
C MET A 93 -7.14 7.36 0.77
N ASN A 94 -7.03 6.43 1.71
CA ASN A 94 -6.82 5.02 1.40
C ASN A 94 -7.98 4.37 0.62
N VAL A 95 -9.19 4.91 0.68
CA VAL A 95 -10.31 4.43 -0.14
C VAL A 95 -10.30 5.06 -1.53
N ILE A 96 -10.13 6.38 -1.62
CA ILE A 96 -10.34 7.14 -2.88
C ILE A 96 -9.10 7.10 -3.77
N LEU A 97 -7.94 7.36 -3.17
CA LEU A 97 -6.71 7.56 -3.89
C LEU A 97 -6.32 6.32 -4.73
N PRO A 98 -6.35 5.07 -4.24
CA PRO A 98 -5.90 3.93 -5.05
C PRO A 98 -6.63 3.76 -6.39
N PHE A 99 -7.89 4.22 -6.51
CA PHE A 99 -8.61 4.21 -7.80
C PHE A 99 -8.03 5.14 -8.85
N GLY A 100 -7.19 6.11 -8.46
CA GLY A 100 -6.38 6.92 -9.37
C GLY A 100 -5.33 6.13 -10.15
N LEU A 101 -5.07 4.87 -9.77
CA LEU A 101 -4.25 3.93 -10.54
C LEU A 101 -5.05 3.25 -11.68
N SER A 102 -6.37 3.41 -11.73
CA SER A 102 -7.24 2.81 -12.75
C SER A 102 -6.92 3.19 -14.22
N PRO A 103 -6.35 4.38 -14.55
CA PRO A 103 -5.88 4.66 -15.91
C PRO A 103 -4.81 3.65 -16.39
N GLY A 104 -4.10 2.99 -15.46
CA GLY A 104 -3.17 1.90 -15.77
C GLY A 104 -3.83 0.67 -16.41
N MET A 105 -5.15 0.49 -16.32
CA MET A 105 -5.85 -0.56 -17.10
C MET A 105 -5.89 -0.23 -18.60
N GLY A 106 -5.86 1.06 -18.95
CA GLY A 106 -5.89 1.55 -20.33
C GLY A 106 -4.54 1.57 -21.04
N LEU A 107 -3.48 1.13 -20.35
CA LEU A 107 -2.06 1.20 -20.75
C LEU A 107 -1.79 0.65 -22.15
N HIS A 108 -2.54 -0.38 -22.57
CA HIS A 108 -2.33 -1.10 -23.83
C HIS A 108 -2.97 -0.44 -25.04
N PHE A 109 -3.83 0.57 -24.83
CA PHE A 109 -4.57 1.20 -25.94
C PHE A 109 -3.86 2.42 -26.52
N VAL A 110 -2.88 2.99 -25.81
CA VAL A 110 -2.24 4.26 -26.19
C VAL A 110 -0.71 4.11 -26.17
N HIS A 111 -0.10 4.14 -27.36
CA HIS A 111 1.36 3.99 -27.51
C HIS A 111 2.13 5.31 -27.34
N HIS A 112 1.48 6.47 -27.53
CA HIS A 112 2.13 7.79 -27.47
C HIS A 112 1.23 8.85 -26.84
N GLY A 113 1.83 9.83 -26.16
CA GLY A 113 1.13 10.96 -25.54
C GLY A 113 1.12 10.91 -24.01
N PRO A 114 0.50 11.90 -23.35
CA PRO A 114 0.54 12.07 -21.89
C PRO A 114 -0.17 10.93 -21.11
N ILE A 115 -1.02 10.17 -21.78
CA ILE A 115 -1.76 9.00 -21.25
C ILE A 115 -1.04 7.68 -21.59
N ALA A 116 0.01 7.72 -22.43
CA ALA A 116 0.81 6.54 -22.73
C ALA A 116 1.48 5.99 -21.47
N TRP A 117 2.00 4.77 -21.56
CA TRP A 117 2.56 4.06 -20.41
C TRP A 117 3.70 4.79 -19.71
N ASN A 118 4.53 5.50 -20.46
CA ASN A 118 5.62 6.36 -20.00
C ASN A 118 5.20 7.83 -19.87
N GLY A 119 3.91 8.12 -20.01
CA GLY A 119 3.33 9.44 -19.97
C GLY A 119 3.24 10.02 -18.56
N TRP A 120 3.16 11.34 -18.48
CA TRP A 120 3.06 12.07 -17.22
C TRP A 120 1.85 11.67 -16.37
N VAL A 121 0.70 11.43 -17.01
CA VAL A 121 -0.56 11.18 -16.29
C VAL A 121 -0.66 9.74 -15.80
N THR A 122 -0.18 8.77 -16.58
CA THR A 122 -0.34 7.35 -16.24
C THR A 122 0.80 6.86 -15.34
N PHE A 123 2.04 7.25 -15.64
CA PHE A 123 3.22 6.81 -14.87
C PHE A 123 3.50 7.70 -13.67
N TRP A 124 3.77 8.99 -13.92
CA TRP A 124 4.30 9.88 -12.89
C TRP A 124 3.26 10.25 -11.83
N LEU A 125 2.02 10.55 -12.25
CA LEU A 125 0.94 10.79 -11.30
C LEU A 125 0.67 9.54 -10.45
N GLY A 126 0.57 8.36 -11.07
CA GLY A 126 0.39 7.09 -10.37
C GLY A 126 1.52 6.82 -9.37
N PHE A 127 2.77 7.08 -9.77
CA PHE A 127 3.94 6.91 -8.91
C PHE A 127 3.94 7.86 -7.71
N VAL A 128 3.70 9.16 -7.92
CA VAL A 128 3.63 10.17 -6.84
C VAL A 128 2.52 9.82 -5.86
N TRP A 129 1.39 9.38 -6.39
CA TRP A 129 0.22 9.08 -5.60
C TRP A 129 0.37 7.80 -4.78
N PHE A 130 0.86 6.73 -5.40
CA PHE A 130 1.22 5.50 -4.72
C PHE A 130 2.32 5.72 -3.67
N GLY A 131 3.40 6.40 -4.05
CA GLY A 131 4.53 6.69 -3.16
C GLY A 131 4.13 7.61 -2.00
N GLY A 132 3.38 8.67 -2.28
CA GLY A 132 2.90 9.62 -1.28
C GLY A 132 1.93 8.98 -0.27
N LEU A 133 0.94 8.22 -0.75
CA LEU A 133 0.01 7.51 0.13
C LEU A 133 0.71 6.44 0.95
N THR A 134 1.59 5.66 0.33
CA THR A 134 2.38 4.63 1.03
C THR A 134 3.30 5.25 2.07
N GLY A 135 4.00 6.34 1.74
CA GLY A 135 4.83 7.09 2.68
C GLY A 135 4.03 7.66 3.85
N ALA A 136 2.86 8.23 3.59
CA ALA A 136 1.95 8.69 4.64
C ALA A 136 1.49 7.53 5.54
N ASN A 137 1.07 6.40 4.96
CA ASN A 137 0.68 5.21 5.70
C ASN A 137 1.80 4.69 6.61
N ILE A 138 3.04 4.63 6.10
CA ILE A 138 4.22 4.22 6.87
C ILE A 138 4.46 5.18 8.04
N MET A 139 4.46 6.49 7.78
CA MET A 139 4.68 7.51 8.81
C MET A 139 3.62 7.43 9.92
N TYR A 140 2.34 7.38 9.55
CA TYR A 140 1.25 7.27 10.52
C TYR A 140 1.22 5.93 11.26
N LEU A 141 1.70 4.85 10.63
CA LEU A 141 1.87 3.58 11.30
C LEU A 141 2.94 3.68 12.40
N PHE A 142 4.08 4.31 12.13
CA PHE A 142 5.11 4.54 13.16
C PHE A 142 4.60 5.42 14.30
N LEU A 143 3.87 6.49 13.99
CA LEU A 143 3.26 7.35 15.00
C LEU A 143 2.21 6.60 15.84
N ALA A 144 1.39 5.76 15.22
CA ALA A 144 0.41 4.94 15.93
C ALA A 144 1.08 3.93 16.86
N VAL A 145 2.18 3.29 16.42
CA VAL A 145 2.95 2.36 17.25
C VAL A 145 3.55 3.07 18.47
N GLY A 146 4.15 4.25 18.28
CA GLY A 146 4.70 5.05 19.38
C GLY A 146 3.63 5.40 20.42
N ASN A 147 2.49 5.93 19.97
CA ASN A 147 1.39 6.30 20.85
C ASN A 147 0.77 5.09 21.58
N ASP A 148 0.74 3.92 20.94
CA ASP A 148 0.25 2.68 21.57
C ASP A 148 1.22 2.17 22.63
N MET A 149 2.52 2.25 22.41
CA MET A 149 3.53 1.87 23.41
C MET A 149 3.47 2.77 24.65
N GLU A 150 3.28 4.08 24.46
CA GLU A 150 3.11 5.02 25.58
C GLU A 150 1.83 4.74 26.38
N ARG A 151 0.73 4.38 25.70
CA ARG A 151 -0.53 3.99 26.34
C ARG A 151 -0.38 2.71 27.18
N ASP A 152 0.21 1.66 26.60
CA ASP A 152 0.43 0.39 27.29
C ASP A 152 1.30 0.62 28.55
N ALA A 153 2.32 1.49 28.48
CA ALA A 153 3.17 1.83 29.63
C ALA A 153 2.44 2.62 30.74
N VAL A 154 1.59 3.58 30.39
CA VAL A 154 0.79 4.33 31.38
C VAL A 154 -0.24 3.41 32.06
N GLU A 155 -0.84 2.49 31.32
CA GLU A 155 -1.80 1.53 31.86
C GLU A 155 -1.13 0.54 32.83
N GLU A 156 0.08 0.07 32.52
CA GLU A 156 0.87 -0.80 33.41
C GLU A 156 1.21 -0.09 34.74
N VAL A 157 1.68 1.16 34.70
CA VAL A 157 1.97 1.97 35.90
C VAL A 157 0.70 2.20 36.72
N ALA A 158 -0.42 2.55 36.07
CA ALA A 158 -1.70 2.81 36.74
C ALA A 158 -2.30 1.55 37.40
N VAL A 159 -1.99 0.34 36.92
CA VAL A 159 -2.38 -0.92 37.55
C VAL A 159 -1.44 -1.28 38.71
N GLU A 160 -0.15 -0.95 38.62
CA GLU A 160 0.85 -1.28 39.64
C GLU A 160 0.70 -0.41 40.92
N GLU A 161 0.36 0.88 40.76
CA GLU A 161 0.17 1.84 41.87
C GLU A 161 -0.91 1.43 42.90
N PRO A 162 -2.15 1.04 42.51
CA PRO A 162 -3.17 0.57 43.45
C PRO A 162 -2.84 -0.81 44.02
N THR A 163 -2.10 -1.65 43.30
CA THR A 163 -1.67 -2.97 43.77
C THR A 163 -0.66 -2.84 44.91
N LYS A 164 0.29 -1.90 44.81
CA LYS A 164 1.25 -1.59 45.88
C LYS A 164 0.61 -0.93 47.11
N ARG A 165 -0.55 -0.30 46.97
CA ARG A 165 -1.27 0.36 48.07
C ARG A 165 -2.13 -0.59 48.91
N ASN A 166 -2.44 -1.78 48.38
CA ASN A 166 -3.26 -2.80 49.03
C ASN A 166 -2.44 -3.97 49.63
N CYS A 167 -1.11 -3.89 49.57
CA CYS A 167 -0.15 -4.77 50.26
C CYS A 167 0.56 -3.97 51.37
#